data_AF-A0A6A6YH12-F1
#
_entry.id   AF-A0A6A6YH12-F1
#
_cell.length_a   1.000
_cell.length_b   1.000
_cell.length_c   1.000
_cell.angle_alpha   90.00
_cell.angle_beta   90.00
_cell.angle_gamma   90.00
#
_symmetry.space_group_name_H-M   'P 1'
#
loop_
_entity.id
_entity.type
_entity.pdbx_description
1 polymer ?
#
loop_
_entity_poly.entity_id
_entity_poly.type
_entity_poly.pdbx_seq_one_letter_code
_entity_poly.pdbx_strand_id
1 'polypeptide(L)'
;MGIHKFWGSSNSDMGSRFKVEDDGLTVSFSALQDSADADIICLRADHPLPPRPFPPDDPKSVYFEMKIFETETQTDPDSKDSDLLPPELAIGLRGEFSDQSGAHVGWRTWTVGYHGDDGRVYEHNYPVSSDTGRKFGPGDTVGCGVDYSAEEYFFALRSEVIARRKNNIISRKMYPTVSQWRTACKIKVNFGDEHFLY
;
A
#
# COMPACT_ATOMS: atom_id res chain seq x y z
N MET A 1 -5.45 22.21 8.22
CA MET A 1 -5.14 21.22 9.26
C MET A 1 -4.14 20.26 8.65
N GLY A 2 -2.87 20.36 9.03
CA GLY A 2 -1.84 19.45 8.52
C GLY A 2 -2.08 18.07 9.08
N ILE A 3 -2.28 17.08 8.21
CA ILE A 3 -2.29 15.68 8.57
C ILE A 3 -0.87 15.38 9.05
N HIS A 4 -0.68 14.96 10.29
CA HIS A 4 0.62 14.48 10.75
C HIS A 4 0.97 13.23 9.92
N LYS A 5 2.24 13.12 9.52
CA LYS A 5 2.71 12.25 8.43
C LYS A 5 3.63 11.17 8.98
N PHE A 6 3.17 10.37 9.92
CA PHE A 6 3.97 9.27 10.46
C PHE A 6 3.45 7.92 10.01
N TRP A 7 4.39 7.05 9.62
CA TRP A 7 4.14 5.64 9.42
C TRP A 7 4.45 4.88 10.71
N GLY A 8 3.47 4.15 11.24
CA GLY A 8 3.70 3.18 12.30
C GLY A 8 3.95 1.79 11.71
N SER A 9 5.01 1.10 12.15
CA SER A 9 5.19 -0.35 11.94
C SER A 9 4.69 -1.13 13.16
N SER A 10 4.34 -2.41 12.98
CA SER A 10 3.94 -3.31 14.07
C SER A 10 5.07 -3.70 15.01
N ASN A 11 6.32 -3.50 14.59
CA ASN A 11 7.47 -4.05 15.27
C ASN A 11 8.58 -3.00 15.29
N SER A 12 8.91 -2.52 16.49
CA SER A 12 9.94 -1.49 16.73
C SER A 12 11.34 -1.95 16.31
N ASP A 13 11.54 -3.25 16.10
CA ASP A 13 12.80 -3.87 15.69
C ASP A 13 13.00 -3.89 14.16
N MET A 14 12.05 -3.35 13.37
CA MET A 14 12.20 -3.23 11.91
C MET A 14 13.01 -2.01 11.46
N GLY A 15 13.53 -1.21 12.40
CA GLY A 15 14.12 0.12 12.13
C GLY A 15 15.33 0.12 11.19
N SER A 16 15.95 -1.04 10.93
CA SER A 16 17.05 -1.17 9.95
C SER A 16 16.58 -1.52 8.52
N ARG A 17 15.35 -2.00 8.35
CA ARG A 17 14.84 -2.54 7.08
C ARG A 17 14.08 -1.52 6.24
N PHE A 18 13.66 -0.42 6.86
CA PHE A 18 13.12 0.72 6.14
C PHE A 18 13.48 2.01 6.86
N LYS A 19 13.54 3.10 6.11
CA LYS A 19 13.70 4.45 6.62
C LYS A 19 12.56 5.32 6.08
N VAL A 20 11.82 5.95 6.98
CA VAL A 20 10.93 7.06 6.62
C VAL A 20 11.81 8.31 6.50
N GLU A 21 11.76 8.97 5.36
CA GLU A 21 12.54 10.19 5.11
C GLU A 21 11.93 11.41 5.83
N ASP A 22 12.65 12.53 5.83
CA ASP A 22 12.29 13.74 6.57
C ASP A 22 10.94 14.35 6.16
N ASP A 23 10.44 14.02 4.96
CA ASP A 23 9.12 14.46 4.48
C ASP A 23 7.94 13.68 5.10
N GLY A 24 8.22 12.56 5.80
CA GLY A 24 7.23 11.67 6.41
C GLY A 24 6.41 10.84 5.41
N LEU A 25 6.64 11.00 4.11
CA LEU A 25 5.83 10.41 3.03
C LEU A 25 6.63 9.48 2.13
N THR A 26 7.94 9.68 2.09
CA THR A 26 8.88 8.86 1.35
C THR A 26 9.44 7.78 2.26
N VAL A 27 9.45 6.54 1.78
CA VAL A 27 10.00 5.39 2.49
C VAL A 27 11.01 4.68 1.60
N SER A 28 12.21 4.49 2.14
CA SER A 28 13.27 3.71 1.52
C SER A 28 13.36 2.35 2.21
N PHE A 29 13.05 1.27 1.50
CA PHE A 29 13.18 -0.10 1.99
C PHE A 29 14.56 -0.66 1.61
N SER A 30 15.21 -1.32 2.54
CA SER A 30 16.50 -1.97 2.35
C SER A 30 16.30 -3.42 1.90
N ALA A 31 17.16 -3.89 0.98
CA ALA A 31 17.18 -5.30 0.61
C ALA A 31 17.62 -6.14 1.82
N LEU A 32 17.01 -7.30 2.00
CA LEU A 32 17.50 -8.28 2.96
C LEU A 32 18.71 -8.98 2.35
N GLN A 33 19.84 -8.93 3.06
CA GLN A 33 21.09 -9.45 2.55
C GLN A 33 21.15 -10.99 2.55
N ASP A 34 20.31 -11.66 3.36
CA ASP A 34 20.11 -13.11 3.35
C ASP A 34 18.98 -13.50 4.33
N SER A 35 17.75 -13.77 3.85
CA SER A 35 16.88 -14.86 4.34
C SER A 35 15.54 -14.89 3.59
N ALA A 36 15.14 -16.08 3.13
CA ALA A 36 13.78 -16.34 2.67
C ALA A 36 12.72 -16.21 3.79
N ASP A 37 13.17 -16.08 5.04
CA ASP A 37 12.37 -16.02 6.27
C ASP A 37 12.09 -14.58 6.74
N ALA A 38 12.48 -13.57 5.98
CA ALA A 38 12.31 -12.20 6.41
C ALA A 38 10.84 -11.77 6.36
N ASP A 39 10.34 -11.26 7.50
CA ASP A 39 8.96 -10.79 7.63
C ASP A 39 8.62 -9.66 6.66
N ILE A 40 7.40 -9.68 6.13
CA ILE A 40 6.83 -8.58 5.34
C ILE A 40 6.77 -7.30 6.19
N ILE A 41 7.26 -6.19 5.64
CA ILE A 41 7.12 -4.87 6.27
C ILE A 41 5.75 -4.34 5.93
N CYS A 42 4.94 -4.04 6.93
CA CYS A 42 3.63 -3.43 6.75
C CYS A 42 3.60 -2.11 7.50
N LEU A 43 3.34 -1.02 6.79
CA LEU A 43 3.32 0.34 7.29
C LEU A 43 1.90 0.89 7.24
N ARG A 44 1.40 1.36 8.38
CA ARG A 44 0.10 2.01 8.51
C ARG A 44 0.31 3.50 8.72
N ALA A 45 -0.51 4.33 8.08
CA ALA A 45 -0.60 5.74 8.44
C ALA A 45 -0.99 5.91 9.93
N ASP A 46 -0.53 6.98 10.54
CA ASP A 46 -0.87 7.34 11.93
C ASP A 46 -2.32 7.82 12.09
N HIS A 47 -2.95 8.29 11.01
CA HIS A 47 -4.34 8.75 10.98
C HIS A 47 -5.22 7.87 10.07
N PRO A 48 -6.49 7.66 10.45
CA PRO A 48 -7.43 7.00 9.56
C PRO A 48 -7.79 7.90 8.38
N LEU A 49 -8.42 7.31 7.36
CA LEU A 49 -9.16 8.07 6.37
C LEU A 49 -10.18 9.00 7.06
N PRO A 50 -10.49 10.17 6.47
CA PRO A 50 -11.54 11.04 6.97
C PRO A 50 -12.84 10.26 7.20
N PRO A 51 -13.58 10.54 8.28
CA PRO A 51 -14.84 9.86 8.53
C PRO A 51 -15.81 10.09 7.38
N ARG A 52 -16.67 9.09 7.13
CA ARG A 52 -17.80 9.22 6.21
C ARG A 52 -18.57 10.51 6.57
N PRO A 53 -18.78 11.44 5.62
CA PRO A 53 -19.50 12.67 5.90
C PRO A 53 -20.93 12.39 6.35
N PHE A 54 -21.42 13.22 7.28
CA PHE A 54 -22.80 13.21 7.74
C PHE A 54 -23.31 14.67 7.81
N PRO A 55 -24.42 15.02 7.13
CA PRO A 55 -25.28 14.16 6.31
C PRO A 55 -24.57 13.66 5.02
N PRO A 56 -25.03 12.55 4.41
CA PRO A 56 -24.35 11.85 3.30
C PRO A 56 -24.33 12.62 1.96
N ASP A 57 -24.83 13.85 1.95
CA ASP A 57 -25.09 14.69 0.77
C ASP A 57 -23.81 15.29 0.14
N ASP A 58 -22.66 15.15 0.81
CA ASP A 58 -21.33 15.51 0.29
C ASP A 58 -20.61 14.24 -0.17
N PRO A 59 -20.68 13.86 -1.47
CA PRO A 59 -20.01 12.67 -1.98
C PRO A 59 -18.50 12.89 -1.97
N LYS A 60 -17.87 12.58 -0.83
CA LYS A 60 -16.42 12.57 -0.71
C LYS A 60 -15.91 11.18 -0.94
N SER A 61 -15.39 10.94 -2.13
CA SER A 61 -14.41 9.88 -2.29
C SER A 61 -13.13 10.30 -1.55
N VAL A 62 -12.58 9.38 -0.77
CA VAL A 62 -11.25 9.55 -0.15
C VAL A 62 -10.27 8.67 -0.91
N TYR A 63 -9.07 9.20 -1.17
CA TYR A 63 -8.09 8.55 -2.04
C TYR A 63 -6.67 8.86 -1.57
N PHE A 64 -5.77 7.90 -1.79
CA PHE A 64 -4.34 8.09 -1.68
C PHE A 64 -3.63 7.21 -2.71
N GLU A 65 -2.43 7.62 -3.11
CA GLU A 65 -1.62 6.87 -4.06
C GLU A 65 -0.18 6.72 -3.59
N MET A 66 0.49 5.70 -4.10
CA MET A 66 1.88 5.40 -3.88
C MET A 66 2.58 5.41 -5.22
N LYS A 67 3.56 6.30 -5.37
CA LYS A 67 4.54 6.26 -6.45
C LYS A 67 5.68 5.33 -6.05
N ILE A 68 6.04 4.42 -6.93
CA ILE A 68 7.16 3.50 -6.76
C ILE A 68 8.29 4.00 -7.65
N PHE A 69 9.42 4.38 -7.06
CA PHE A 69 10.55 4.88 -7.84
C PHE A 69 11.19 3.74 -8.64
N GLU A 70 11.67 4.05 -9.84
CA GLU A 70 12.49 3.12 -10.61
C GLU A 70 13.73 2.74 -9.79
N THR A 71 14.07 1.46 -9.79
CA THR A 71 15.32 0.98 -9.22
C THR A 71 16.43 1.24 -10.23
N GLU A 72 17.48 1.96 -9.85
CA GLU A 72 18.68 2.06 -10.66
C GLU A 72 19.21 0.63 -10.87
N THR A 73 19.10 0.10 -12.08
CA THR A 73 19.80 -1.12 -12.44
C THR A 73 21.28 -0.76 -12.47
N GLN A 74 22.03 -1.18 -11.46
CA GLN A 74 23.48 -1.26 -11.64
C GLN A 74 23.70 -2.28 -12.75
N THR A 75 23.97 -1.77 -13.95
CA THR A 75 24.39 -2.56 -15.12
C THR A 75 25.84 -3.02 -14.93
N ASP A 76 26.11 -3.68 -13.81
CA ASP A 76 27.30 -4.49 -13.67
C ASP A 76 26.94 -5.90 -14.17
N PRO A 77 27.40 -6.30 -15.37
CA PRO A 77 27.11 -7.60 -15.96
C PRO A 77 27.65 -8.79 -15.13
N ASP A 78 28.51 -8.53 -14.13
CA ASP A 78 29.00 -9.53 -13.17
C ASP A 78 28.28 -9.45 -11.80
N SER A 79 27.35 -8.51 -11.61
CA SER A 79 26.56 -8.45 -10.36
C SER A 79 25.57 -9.60 -10.28
N LYS A 80 25.53 -10.27 -9.12
CA LYS A 80 24.51 -11.28 -8.79
C LYS A 80 23.09 -10.68 -8.64
N ASP A 81 22.91 -9.38 -8.88
CA ASP A 81 21.64 -8.67 -8.74
C ASP A 81 20.60 -9.12 -9.78
N SER A 82 21.02 -9.68 -10.94
CA SER A 82 20.09 -10.20 -11.95
C SER A 82 19.24 -11.38 -11.48
N ASP A 83 19.68 -12.08 -10.42
CA ASP A 83 18.97 -13.21 -9.83
C ASP A 83 17.99 -12.79 -8.73
N LEU A 84 17.97 -11.50 -8.35
CA LEU A 84 17.08 -11.01 -7.33
C LEU A 84 15.67 -10.77 -7.90
N LEU A 85 14.67 -11.33 -7.22
CA LEU A 85 13.28 -11.09 -7.56
C LEU A 85 12.90 -9.63 -7.29
N PRO A 86 12.02 -9.03 -8.12
CA PRO A 86 11.61 -7.64 -7.96
C PRO A 86 10.91 -7.42 -6.60
N PRO A 87 10.82 -6.16 -6.14
CA PRO A 87 10.17 -5.86 -4.87
C PRO A 87 8.69 -6.23 -4.97
N GLU A 88 8.19 -6.97 -3.98
CA GLU A 88 6.76 -7.26 -3.86
C GLU A 88 6.12 -6.17 -3.00
N LEU A 89 5.08 -5.52 -3.53
CA LEU A 89 4.42 -4.39 -2.90
C LEU A 89 2.91 -4.62 -2.86
N ALA A 90 2.26 -4.14 -1.80
CA ALA A 90 0.81 -4.05 -1.75
C ALA A 90 0.36 -2.69 -1.19
N ILE A 91 -0.80 -2.23 -1.65
CA ILE A 91 -1.47 -1.01 -1.17
C ILE A 91 -2.88 -1.34 -0.75
N GLY A 92 -3.39 -0.71 0.30
CA GLY A 92 -4.74 -0.97 0.76
C GLY A 92 -5.14 -0.27 2.04
N LEU A 93 -6.16 -0.83 2.67
CA LEU A 93 -6.77 -0.29 3.89
C LEU A 93 -6.80 -1.34 4.98
N ARG A 94 -6.58 -0.90 6.21
CA ARG A 94 -6.67 -1.76 7.40
C ARG A 94 -7.52 -1.13 8.50
N GLY A 95 -8.30 -1.95 9.19
CA GLY A 95 -9.04 -1.52 10.37
C GLY A 95 -8.11 -1.24 11.56
N GLU A 96 -8.56 -0.35 12.46
CA GLU A 96 -7.83 0.09 13.67
C GLU A 96 -7.18 -1.04 14.48
N PHE A 97 -7.91 -2.14 14.68
CA PHE A 97 -7.50 -3.30 15.49
C PHE A 97 -7.10 -4.53 14.67
N SER A 98 -6.89 -4.38 13.36
CA SER A 98 -6.35 -5.49 12.57
C SER A 98 -4.93 -5.83 13.03
N ASP A 99 -4.46 -7.04 12.75
CA ASP A 99 -3.05 -7.40 12.91
C ASP A 99 -2.21 -6.77 11.78
N GLN A 100 -0.98 -6.36 12.09
CA GLN A 100 -0.02 -5.73 11.16
C GLN A 100 1.29 -6.53 11.08
N SER A 101 1.40 -7.65 11.79
CA SER A 101 2.63 -8.44 11.83
C SER A 101 2.75 -9.37 10.62
N GLY A 102 3.91 -9.28 9.94
CA GLY A 102 4.40 -10.27 8.97
C GLY A 102 3.45 -10.60 7.82
N ALA A 103 2.67 -9.63 7.33
CA ALA A 103 1.69 -9.88 6.27
C ALA A 103 1.46 -8.66 5.37
N HIS A 104 1.22 -8.93 4.08
CA HIS A 104 0.75 -7.90 3.17
C HIS A 104 -0.65 -7.41 3.56
N VAL A 105 -0.94 -6.13 3.29
CA VAL A 105 -2.31 -5.60 3.47
C VAL A 105 -3.29 -6.42 2.62
N GLY A 106 -4.44 -6.79 3.19
CA GLY A 106 -5.39 -7.73 2.59
C GLY A 106 -5.31 -9.15 3.16
N TRP A 107 -4.19 -9.53 3.79
CA TRP A 107 -4.00 -10.88 4.36
C TRP A 107 -4.40 -11.04 5.83
N ARG A 108 -4.85 -9.97 6.48
CA ARG A 108 -5.35 -10.00 7.87
C ARG A 108 -6.82 -9.63 7.92
N THR A 109 -7.51 -10.06 8.97
CA THR A 109 -8.91 -9.71 9.22
C THR A 109 -9.10 -8.20 9.23
N TRP A 110 -10.20 -7.71 8.65
CA TRP A 110 -10.51 -6.29 8.53
C TRP A 110 -9.48 -5.51 7.70
N THR A 111 -8.90 -6.15 6.68
CA THR A 111 -8.04 -5.49 5.69
C THR A 111 -8.46 -5.82 4.26
N VAL A 112 -8.23 -4.87 3.35
CA VAL A 112 -8.31 -5.07 1.90
C VAL A 112 -7.03 -4.57 1.26
N GLY A 113 -6.50 -5.26 0.26
CA GLY A 113 -5.26 -4.86 -0.38
C GLY A 113 -5.11 -5.36 -1.81
N TYR A 114 -4.40 -4.59 -2.62
CA TYR A 114 -4.05 -4.90 -3.99
C TYR A 114 -2.55 -5.17 -4.10
N HIS A 115 -2.20 -6.35 -4.62
CA HIS A 115 -0.86 -6.93 -4.60
C HIS A 115 -0.19 -6.82 -5.97
N GLY A 116 1.06 -6.36 -5.99
CA GLY A 116 1.77 -6.02 -7.23
C GLY A 116 2.38 -7.22 -7.96
N ASP A 117 2.73 -8.27 -7.23
CA ASP A 117 3.36 -9.49 -7.75
C ASP A 117 2.40 -10.34 -8.60
N ASP A 118 1.13 -10.43 -8.19
CA ASP A 118 0.10 -11.24 -8.85
C ASP A 118 -1.07 -10.43 -9.42
N GLY A 119 -1.20 -9.15 -9.06
CA GLY A 119 -2.28 -8.29 -9.53
C GLY A 119 -3.64 -8.59 -8.91
N ARG A 120 -3.67 -9.32 -7.78
CA ARG A 120 -4.91 -9.70 -7.10
C ARG A 120 -5.29 -8.73 -6.01
N VAL A 121 -6.59 -8.70 -5.74
CA VAL A 121 -7.16 -8.02 -4.59
C VAL A 121 -7.48 -9.07 -3.53
N TYR A 122 -7.06 -8.82 -2.30
CA TYR A 122 -7.28 -9.68 -1.15
C TYR A 122 -8.19 -8.98 -0.13
N GLU A 123 -9.14 -9.74 0.40
CA GLU A 123 -9.97 -9.36 1.55
C GLU A 123 -9.84 -10.44 2.63
N HIS A 124 -9.42 -10.06 3.83
CA HIS A 124 -9.39 -10.97 4.98
C HIS A 124 -8.65 -12.30 4.73
N ASN A 125 -7.49 -12.27 4.06
CA ASN A 125 -6.68 -13.44 3.68
C ASN A 125 -7.14 -14.22 2.44
N TYR A 126 -8.23 -13.82 1.78
CA TYR A 126 -8.74 -14.51 0.61
C TYR A 126 -8.66 -13.62 -0.63
N PRO A 127 -8.19 -14.14 -1.78
CA PRO A 127 -8.30 -13.42 -3.03
C PRO A 127 -9.78 -13.26 -3.39
N VAL A 128 -10.18 -12.07 -3.82
CA VAL A 128 -11.54 -11.84 -4.31
C VAL A 128 -11.70 -12.42 -5.71
N SER A 129 -12.93 -12.80 -6.06
CA SER A 129 -13.23 -13.22 -7.43
C SER A 129 -13.09 -12.06 -8.43
N SER A 130 -12.79 -12.39 -9.69
CA SER A 130 -12.54 -11.42 -10.77
C SER A 130 -11.39 -10.46 -10.43
N ASP A 131 -10.20 -11.04 -10.19
CA ASP A 131 -8.97 -10.29 -9.98
C ASP A 131 -8.64 -9.42 -11.21
N THR A 132 -7.82 -8.39 -10.99
CA THR A 132 -7.45 -7.50 -12.09
C THR A 132 -6.44 -8.16 -13.03
N GLY A 133 -5.60 -9.04 -12.47
CA GLY A 133 -4.43 -9.62 -13.13
C GLY A 133 -3.37 -8.60 -13.55
N ARG A 134 -3.62 -7.31 -13.34
CA ARG A 134 -2.70 -6.23 -13.69
C ARG A 134 -1.68 -6.14 -12.57
N LYS A 135 -0.41 -6.32 -12.92
CA LYS A 135 0.71 -6.21 -11.98
C LYS A 135 1.23 -4.78 -11.92
N PHE A 136 1.89 -4.43 -10.83
CA PHE A 136 2.57 -3.15 -10.67
C PHE A 136 3.91 -3.30 -9.95
N GLY A 137 4.80 -2.35 -10.17
CA GLY A 137 6.13 -2.36 -9.57
C GLY A 137 6.87 -1.03 -9.75
N PRO A 138 8.22 -1.04 -9.72
CA PRO A 138 9.04 0.15 -9.95
C PRO A 138 8.63 0.91 -11.21
N GLY A 139 8.50 2.24 -11.09
CA GLY A 139 8.03 3.12 -12.16
C GLY A 139 6.51 3.38 -12.16
N ASP A 140 5.72 2.56 -11.46
CA ASP A 140 4.27 2.71 -11.42
C ASP A 140 3.78 3.66 -10.32
N THR A 141 2.57 4.17 -10.53
CA THR A 141 1.75 4.79 -9.48
C THR A 141 0.48 3.99 -9.30
N VAL A 142 0.24 3.56 -8.07
CA VAL A 142 -0.90 2.74 -7.67
C VAL A 142 -1.63 3.42 -6.52
N GLY A 143 -2.96 3.41 -6.55
CA GLY A 143 -3.76 4.07 -5.53
C GLY A 143 -4.92 3.24 -5.00
N CYS A 144 -5.44 3.68 -3.86
CA CYS A 144 -6.55 3.07 -3.17
C CYS A 144 -7.48 4.17 -2.68
N GLY A 145 -8.78 3.96 -2.85
CA GLY A 145 -9.79 4.90 -2.38
C GLY A 145 -11.07 4.23 -1.92
N VAL A 146 -11.91 5.04 -1.29
CA VAL A 146 -13.26 4.67 -0.85
C VAL A 146 -14.24 5.68 -1.43
N ASP A 147 -15.23 5.19 -2.15
CA ASP A 147 -16.41 5.94 -2.54
C ASP A 147 -17.54 5.63 -1.55
N TYR A 148 -17.77 6.55 -0.61
CA TYR A 148 -18.80 6.36 0.41
C TYR A 148 -20.21 6.35 -0.17
N SER A 149 -20.46 6.99 -1.32
CA SER A 149 -21.78 7.05 -1.95
C SER A 149 -22.14 5.71 -2.61
N ALA A 150 -21.17 5.06 -3.24
CA ALA A 150 -21.34 3.74 -3.84
C ALA A 150 -21.20 2.60 -2.83
N GLU A 151 -20.69 2.90 -1.63
CA GLU A 151 -20.26 1.91 -0.63
C GLU A 151 -19.18 0.97 -1.17
N GLU A 152 -18.24 1.53 -1.92
CA GLU A 152 -17.18 0.80 -2.61
C GLU A 152 -15.80 1.24 -2.14
N TYR A 153 -14.88 0.29 -2.04
CA TYR A 153 -13.46 0.62 -2.19
C TYR A 153 -13.04 0.36 -3.64
N PHE A 154 -11.99 1.06 -4.06
CA PHE A 154 -11.44 0.91 -5.40
C PHE A 154 -9.92 1.01 -5.40
N PHE A 155 -9.32 0.44 -6.45
CA PHE A 155 -7.89 0.55 -6.73
C PHE A 155 -7.67 1.16 -8.10
N ALA A 156 -6.63 1.99 -8.22
CA ALA A 156 -6.22 2.60 -9.47
C ALA A 156 -4.76 2.28 -9.78
N LEU A 157 -4.43 2.11 -11.06
CA LEU A 157 -3.07 1.88 -11.55
C LEU A 157 -2.84 2.74 -12.79
N ARG A 158 -1.80 3.59 -12.76
CA ARG A 158 -1.44 4.49 -13.88
C ARG A 158 -2.63 5.31 -14.39
N SER A 159 -3.31 6.05 -13.50
CA SER A 159 -4.53 6.87 -13.76
C SER A 159 -5.85 6.13 -14.02
N GLU A 160 -5.87 4.79 -14.06
CA GLU A 160 -7.08 4.04 -14.39
C GLU A 160 -7.61 3.25 -13.18
N VAL A 161 -8.92 3.29 -12.92
CA VAL A 161 -9.55 2.40 -11.92
C VAL A 161 -9.60 0.98 -12.46
N ILE A 162 -8.94 0.06 -11.78
CA ILE A 162 -8.80 -1.34 -12.21
C ILE A 162 -9.70 -2.31 -11.43
N ALA A 163 -10.16 -1.90 -10.25
CA ALA A 163 -11.02 -2.71 -9.40
C ALA A 163 -11.93 -1.81 -8.58
N ARG A 164 -13.19 -2.24 -8.43
CA ARG A 164 -14.19 -1.69 -7.51
C ARG A 164 -14.94 -2.82 -6.84
N ARG A 165 -15.21 -2.70 -5.54
CA ARG A 165 -15.91 -3.73 -4.77
C ARG A 165 -16.73 -3.10 -3.65
N LYS A 166 -17.97 -3.59 -3.50
CA LYS A 166 -18.82 -3.29 -2.36
C LYS A 166 -18.45 -4.18 -1.20
N ASN A 167 -18.06 -3.57 -0.09
CA ASN A 167 -17.76 -4.30 1.14
C ASN A 167 -17.96 -3.38 2.34
N ASN A 168 -18.67 -3.86 3.35
CA ASN A 168 -18.95 -3.09 4.56
C ASN A 168 -17.71 -2.85 5.45
N ILE A 169 -16.56 -3.43 5.11
CA ILE A 169 -15.27 -3.16 5.75
C ILE A 169 -14.95 -1.65 5.77
N ILE A 170 -15.33 -0.92 4.72
CA ILE A 170 -15.11 0.53 4.58
C ILE A 170 -15.92 1.37 5.56
N SER A 171 -16.92 0.79 6.23
CA SER A 171 -17.70 1.44 7.29
C SER A 171 -16.97 1.46 8.63
N ARG A 172 -15.79 0.84 8.71
CA ARG A 172 -14.91 0.89 9.89
C ARG A 172 -14.00 2.12 9.82
N LYS A 173 -13.30 2.37 10.93
CA LYS A 173 -12.17 3.30 10.96
C LYS A 173 -10.98 2.66 10.23
N MET A 174 -10.82 3.03 8.97
CA MET A 174 -9.82 2.46 8.06
C MET A 174 -8.59 3.37 7.95
N TYR A 175 -7.42 2.75 7.87
CA TYR A 175 -6.15 3.43 7.76
C TYR A 175 -5.45 3.06 6.44
N PRO A 176 -4.93 4.06 5.69
CA PRO A 176 -4.03 3.81 4.57
C PRO A 176 -2.86 2.93 4.99
N THR A 177 -2.55 1.94 4.15
CA THR A 177 -1.53 0.94 4.45
C THR A 177 -0.78 0.57 3.18
N VAL A 178 0.54 0.45 3.31
CA VAL A 178 1.41 -0.11 2.28
C VAL A 178 2.25 -1.22 2.90
N SER A 179 2.61 -2.23 2.11
CA SER A 179 3.50 -3.29 2.59
C SER A 179 4.49 -3.74 1.52
N GLN A 180 5.68 -4.15 1.95
CA GLN A 180 6.81 -4.47 1.09
C GLN A 180 7.47 -5.78 1.52
N TRP A 181 7.95 -6.54 0.54
CA TRP A 181 8.78 -7.72 0.72
C TRP A 181 9.86 -7.85 -0.37
N ARG A 182 10.86 -8.70 -0.09
CA ARG A 182 12.04 -9.02 -0.92
C ARG A 182 13.08 -7.90 -1.02
N THR A 183 13.19 -7.28 -2.20
CA THR A 183 14.30 -6.42 -2.60
C THR A 183 14.06 -4.96 -2.23
N ALA A 184 15.15 -4.20 -2.18
CA ALA A 184 15.12 -2.77 -1.90
C ALA A 184 14.20 -2.05 -2.90
N CYS A 185 13.43 -1.11 -2.39
CA CYS A 185 12.70 -0.18 -3.23
C CYS A 185 12.47 1.12 -2.49
N LYS A 186 12.12 2.16 -3.24
CA LYS A 186 11.73 3.45 -2.67
C LYS A 186 10.33 3.76 -3.12
N ILE A 187 9.52 4.27 -2.20
CA ILE A 187 8.15 4.71 -2.47
C ILE A 187 7.95 6.12 -1.94
N LYS A 188 6.97 6.84 -2.51
CA LYS A 188 6.41 8.05 -1.93
C LYS A 188 4.91 7.95 -1.95
N VAL A 189 4.28 8.22 -0.81
CA VAL A 189 2.83 8.20 -0.68
C VAL A 189 2.28 9.62 -0.75
N ASN A 190 1.26 9.83 -1.57
CA ASN A 190 0.52 11.06 -1.68
C ASN A 190 -0.87 10.88 -1.04
N PHE A 191 -1.10 11.59 0.07
CA PHE A 191 -2.40 11.65 0.76
C PHE A 191 -3.29 12.82 0.30
N GLY A 192 -2.92 13.50 -0.80
CA GLY A 192 -3.60 14.68 -1.34
C GLY A 192 -2.82 15.99 -1.19
N ASP A 193 -1.55 15.93 -0.77
CA ASP A 193 -0.66 17.10 -0.75
C ASP A 193 -0.18 17.48 -2.16
N GLU A 194 -0.17 16.52 -3.08
CA GLU A 194 0.17 16.69 -4.49
C GLU A 194 -1.03 16.29 -5.37
N HIS A 195 -1.07 16.76 -6.61
CA HIS A 195 -2.07 16.30 -7.58
C HIS A 195 -1.98 14.78 -7.75
N PHE A 196 -3.13 14.11 -7.66
CA PHE A 196 -3.22 12.69 -7.95
C PHE A 196 -3.03 12.40 -9.43
N LEU A 197 -2.55 11.20 -9.75
CA LEU A 197 -2.50 10.73 -11.13
C LEU A 197 -3.87 10.20 -11.62
N TYR A 198 -4.73 9.76 -10.70
CA TYR A 198 -6.12 9.31 -10.95
C TYR A 198 -7.11 10.46 -11.14
#